data_AF-A0AAD1VTC3-F1
#
_entry.id   AF-A0AAD1VTC3-F1
#
_cell.length_a   1.000
_cell.length_b   1.000
_cell.length_c   1.000
_cell.angle_alpha   90.00
_cell.angle_beta   90.00
_cell.angle_gamma   90.00
#
_symmetry.space_group_name_H-M   'P 1'
#
loop_
_entity.id
_entity.type
_entity.pdbx_description
1 polymer ?
#
loop_
_entity_poly.entity_id
_entity_poly.type
_entity_poly.pdbx_seq_one_letter_code
_entity_poly.pdbx_strand_id
1 'polypeptide(L)'
;MKVQFPILSANIRAEKQVAPNITGYYLPYKILEVGPEKIGIVGYTSKETPVLSDPGPYLVFEEEITALQPQVDKLLTLGVNKVIALGHSGFETDKLIAQKVKGVDVVVGGHSNTFLYTGPPPSNDVPVGEYPFIVKSDDGRSVPVVQAYAFGKYLGFLTVTFDEAGNVLQSSGNPILLDSSIPEAIFTSLHICDKTRSQYALASRPSLSTKLLISTRYEAQRFQSF
;
A
#
# COMPACT_ATOMS: atom_id res chain seq x y z
N MET A 1 15.18 4.17 16.11
CA MET A 1 14.31 2.98 15.90
C MET A 1 14.79 2.31 14.62
N LYS A 2 15.06 0.99 14.62
CA LYS A 2 15.42 0.24 13.41
C LYS A 2 14.19 -0.54 12.94
N VAL A 3 13.88 -0.51 11.65
CA VAL A 3 12.79 -1.30 11.05
C VAL A 3 13.30 -2.67 10.59
N GLN A 4 12.43 -3.68 10.58
CA GLN A 4 12.74 -5.04 10.10
C GLN A 4 12.01 -5.37 8.79
N PHE A 5 11.49 -4.35 8.13
CA PHE A 5 10.76 -4.44 6.86
C PHE A 5 11.28 -3.36 5.91
N PRO A 6 11.16 -3.58 4.59
CA PRO A 6 11.64 -2.60 3.60
C PRO A 6 10.82 -1.31 3.69
N ILE A 7 11.49 -0.18 3.52
CA ILE A 7 10.88 1.12 3.29
C ILE A 7 10.93 1.37 1.78
N LEU A 8 9.81 1.74 1.16
CA LEU A 8 9.69 1.81 -0.29
C LEU A 8 9.34 3.21 -0.76
N SER A 9 10.07 3.69 -1.77
CA SER A 9 9.71 4.86 -2.59
C SER A 9 10.55 4.89 -3.86
N ALA A 10 9.90 4.76 -5.02
CA ALA A 10 10.54 4.77 -6.33
C ALA A 10 10.81 6.18 -6.85
N ASN A 11 10.02 7.16 -6.43
CA ASN A 11 10.06 8.52 -6.96
C ASN A 11 10.84 9.50 -6.06
N ILE A 12 11.50 9.02 -5.00
CA ILE A 12 12.44 9.82 -4.22
C ILE A 12 13.85 9.57 -4.74
N ARG A 13 14.47 10.61 -5.29
CA ARG A 13 15.85 10.59 -5.74
C ARG A 13 16.71 11.49 -4.84
N ALA A 14 17.67 10.87 -4.18
CA ALA A 14 18.69 11.57 -3.42
C ALA A 14 19.74 12.19 -4.36
N GLU A 15 20.06 13.47 -4.18
CA GLU A 15 21.20 14.08 -4.87
C GLU A 15 22.54 13.50 -4.38
N LYS A 16 23.59 13.61 -5.21
CA LYS A 16 24.91 12.96 -4.99
C LYS A 16 25.51 13.24 -3.60
N GLN A 17 25.24 14.42 -3.04
CA GLN A 17 25.75 14.91 -1.77
C GLN A 17 25.20 14.10 -0.59
N VAL A 18 23.94 13.65 -0.67
CA VAL A 18 23.26 12.91 0.41
C VAL A 18 23.00 11.45 0.06
N ALA A 19 23.12 11.07 -1.22
CA ALA A 19 22.92 9.70 -1.68
C ALA A 19 23.69 8.66 -0.84
N PRO A 20 25.00 8.82 -0.53
CA PRO A 20 25.73 7.84 0.28
C PRO A 20 25.13 7.59 1.68
N ASN A 21 24.40 8.58 2.23
CA ASN A 21 23.86 8.53 3.59
C ASN A 21 22.45 7.93 3.66
N ILE A 22 21.71 7.94 2.55
CA ILE A 22 20.29 7.53 2.50
C ILE A 22 20.03 6.37 1.54
N THR A 23 20.88 6.18 0.52
CA THR A 23 20.79 5.05 -0.40
C THR A 23 20.94 3.74 0.37
N GLY A 24 19.98 2.84 0.20
CA GLY A 24 19.93 1.55 0.91
C GLY A 24 19.02 1.51 2.14
N TYR A 25 18.63 2.68 2.68
CA TYR A 25 17.61 2.74 3.75
C TYR A 25 16.17 2.64 3.21
N TYR A 26 15.97 3.05 1.96
CA TYR A 26 14.75 2.81 1.21
C TYR A 26 15.08 2.23 -0.17
N LEU A 27 14.10 1.55 -0.76
CA LEU A 27 14.21 0.89 -2.07
C LEU A 27 13.08 1.38 -2.99
N PRO A 28 13.26 1.37 -4.32
CA PRO A 28 12.15 1.67 -5.24
C PRO A 28 11.07 0.58 -5.19
N TYR A 29 11.48 -0.68 -5.05
CA TYR A 29 10.58 -1.83 -4.95
C TYR A 29 11.20 -2.93 -4.08
N LYS A 30 10.37 -3.91 -3.71
CA LYS A 30 10.80 -5.18 -3.13
C LYS A 30 10.01 -6.33 -3.75
N ILE A 31 10.69 -7.44 -4.02
CA ILE A 31 10.05 -8.72 -4.36
C ILE A 31 9.89 -9.50 -3.05
N LEU A 32 8.66 -9.92 -2.76
CA LEU A 32 8.33 -10.80 -1.65
C LEU A 32 7.96 -12.19 -2.18
N GLU A 33 8.43 -13.23 -1.50
CA GLU A 33 8.02 -14.61 -1.75
C GLU A 33 6.82 -14.94 -0.86
N VAL A 34 5.72 -15.36 -1.48
CA VAL A 34 4.47 -15.73 -0.80
C VAL A 34 4.10 -17.12 -1.26
N GLY A 35 4.49 -18.12 -0.48
CA GLY A 35 4.45 -19.52 -0.92
C GLY A 35 5.37 -19.72 -2.14
N PRO A 36 4.93 -20.37 -3.23
CA PRO A 36 5.73 -20.52 -4.44
C PRO A 36 5.76 -19.27 -5.33
N GLU A 37 4.94 -18.26 -5.01
CA GLU A 37 4.72 -17.09 -5.86
C GLU A 37 5.63 -15.91 -5.47
N LYS A 38 5.92 -15.05 -6.46
CA LYS A 38 6.61 -13.77 -6.25
C LYS A 38 5.62 -12.63 -6.44
N ILE A 39 5.65 -11.67 -5.51
CA ILE A 39 4.89 -10.43 -5.58
C ILE A 39 5.85 -9.25 -5.54
N GLY A 40 5.78 -8.39 -6.54
CA GLY A 40 6.51 -7.13 -6.58
C GLY A 40 5.71 -6.04 -5.88
N ILE A 41 6.35 -5.30 -4.98
CA ILE A 41 5.77 -4.11 -4.36
C ILE A 41 6.62 -2.92 -4.75
N VAL A 42 6.05 -1.96 -5.46
CA VAL A 42 6.70 -0.72 -5.88
C VAL A 42 6.18 0.46 -5.05
N GLY A 43 7.08 1.24 -4.48
CA GLY A 43 6.75 2.35 -3.58
C GLY A 43 6.56 3.68 -4.29
N TYR A 44 5.70 4.56 -3.77
CA TYR A 44 5.64 5.96 -4.22
C TYR A 44 5.23 6.91 -3.09
N THR A 45 5.68 8.16 -3.15
CA THR A 45 5.42 9.22 -2.16
C THR A 45 4.99 10.51 -2.86
N SER A 46 4.06 11.27 -2.26
CA SER A 46 3.57 12.52 -2.84
C SER A 46 4.69 13.46 -3.28
N LYS A 47 4.60 13.94 -4.52
CA LYS A 47 5.48 15.01 -5.04
C LYS A 47 5.35 16.34 -4.28
N GLU A 48 4.28 16.53 -3.52
CA GLU A 48 4.04 17.73 -2.71
C GLU A 48 4.80 17.71 -1.38
N THR A 49 5.51 16.62 -1.05
CA THR A 49 6.28 16.48 0.20
C THR A 49 7.21 17.66 0.52
N PRO A 50 7.92 18.29 -0.45
CA PRO A 50 8.75 19.48 -0.16
C PRO A 50 7.97 20.70 0.34
N VAL A 51 6.66 20.77 0.09
CA VAL A 51 5.79 21.84 0.56
C VAL A 51 5.07 21.45 1.86
N LEU A 52 4.72 20.17 2.01
CA LEU A 52 3.93 19.67 3.13
C LEU A 52 4.78 19.20 4.32
N SER A 53 6.10 19.09 4.14
CA SER A 53 7.03 18.59 5.15
C SER A 53 8.41 19.24 5.00
N ASP A 54 9.42 18.68 5.67
CA ASP A 54 10.80 19.15 5.64
C ASP A 54 11.75 18.02 5.20
N PRO A 55 11.73 17.62 3.91
CA PRO A 55 12.65 16.62 3.38
C PRO A 55 14.08 17.18 3.15
N GLY A 56 14.28 18.49 3.36
CA GLY A 56 15.49 19.20 2.97
C GLY A 56 15.64 19.38 1.45
N PRO A 57 16.68 20.12 1.01
CA PRO A 57 16.82 20.53 -0.39
C PRO A 57 17.40 19.44 -1.31
N TYR A 58 17.89 18.32 -0.76
CA TYR A 58 18.66 17.31 -1.50
C TYR A 58 17.87 16.05 -1.85
N LEU A 59 16.56 16.03 -1.56
CA LEU A 59 15.64 14.97 -1.97
C LEU A 59 14.70 15.51 -3.04
N VAL A 60 14.80 14.93 -4.23
CA VAL A 60 13.93 15.25 -5.35
C VAL A 60 12.78 14.26 -5.38
N PHE A 61 11.55 14.77 -5.38
CA PHE A 61 10.33 13.97 -5.51
C PHE A 61 9.85 14.08 -6.96
N GLU A 62 10.10 13.02 -7.73
CA GLU A 62 9.72 12.93 -9.15
C GLU A 62 8.22 12.64 -9.30
N GLU A 63 7.67 12.89 -10.49
CA GLU A 63 6.29 12.49 -10.83
C GLU A 63 6.12 10.98 -10.68
N GLU A 64 5.10 10.55 -9.95
CA GLU A 64 4.91 9.17 -9.50
C GLU A 64 4.85 8.20 -10.68
N ILE A 65 4.00 8.47 -11.67
CA ILE A 65 3.78 7.58 -12.83
C ILE A 65 5.07 7.40 -13.63
N THR A 66 5.81 8.48 -13.85
CA THR A 66 7.07 8.48 -14.59
C THR A 66 8.14 7.65 -13.87
N ALA A 67 8.20 7.75 -12.54
CA ALA A 67 9.14 6.99 -11.73
C ALA A 67 8.74 5.52 -11.54
N LEU A 68 7.44 5.22 -11.48
CA LEU A 68 6.91 3.88 -11.25
C LEU A 68 7.08 2.97 -12.47
N GLN A 69 6.71 3.44 -13.67
CA GLN A 69 6.72 2.60 -14.89
C GLN A 69 8.03 1.82 -15.11
N PRO A 70 9.23 2.42 -15.08
CA PRO A 70 10.47 1.67 -15.30
C PRO A 70 10.75 0.63 -14.20
N GLN A 71 10.27 0.84 -12.97
CA GLN A 71 10.40 -0.15 -11.90
C GLN A 71 9.46 -1.33 -12.08
N VAL A 72 8.23 -1.06 -12.55
CA VAL A 72 7.26 -2.10 -12.90
C VAL A 72 7.78 -2.92 -14.08
N ASP A 73 8.24 -2.27 -15.14
CA ASP A 73 8.85 -2.96 -16.29
C ASP A 73 10.01 -3.85 -15.85
N LYS A 74 10.87 -3.35 -14.95
CA LYS A 74 11.98 -4.13 -14.39
C LYS A 74 11.48 -5.34 -13.60
N LEU A 75 10.45 -5.21 -12.76
CA LEU A 75 9.84 -6.34 -12.06
C LEU A 75 9.34 -7.42 -13.03
N LEU A 76 8.65 -7.01 -14.10
CA LEU A 76 8.16 -7.91 -15.14
C LEU A 76 9.32 -8.65 -15.83
N THR A 77 10.41 -7.96 -16.18
CA THR A 77 11.60 -8.62 -16.79
C THR A 77 12.30 -9.61 -15.85
N LEU A 78 12.12 -9.46 -14.53
CA LEU A 78 12.63 -10.39 -13.53
C LEU A 78 11.69 -11.59 -13.29
N GLY A 79 10.63 -11.73 -14.11
CA GLY A 79 9.66 -12.80 -14.03
C GLY A 79 8.63 -12.62 -12.91
N VAL A 80 8.49 -11.42 -12.35
CA VAL A 80 7.42 -11.10 -11.40
C VAL A 80 6.20 -10.68 -12.20
N ASN A 81 5.12 -11.45 -12.13
CA ASN A 81 3.89 -11.18 -12.88
C ASN A 81 2.74 -10.63 -12.01
N LYS A 82 2.99 -10.37 -10.73
CA LYS A 82 2.04 -9.79 -9.78
C LYS A 82 2.67 -8.56 -9.14
N VAL A 83 2.11 -7.37 -9.39
CA VAL A 83 2.70 -6.09 -8.95
C VAL A 83 1.69 -5.23 -8.22
N ILE A 84 2.06 -4.82 -7.01
CA ILE A 84 1.32 -3.91 -6.14
C ILE A 84 2.05 -2.56 -6.14
N ALA A 85 1.35 -1.49 -6.49
CA ALA A 85 1.80 -0.13 -6.19
C ALA A 85 1.34 0.24 -4.78
N LEU A 86 2.28 0.55 -3.89
CA LEU A 86 2.02 0.92 -2.50
C LEU A 86 2.56 2.32 -2.24
N GLY A 87 1.71 3.28 -1.85
CA GLY A 87 2.21 4.63 -1.68
C GLY A 87 1.29 5.62 -1.00
N HIS A 88 1.67 6.90 -1.13
CA HIS A 88 1.13 7.99 -0.33
C HIS A 88 1.03 9.30 -1.13
N SER A 89 0.19 9.31 -2.17
CA SER A 89 -0.02 10.49 -3.05
C SER A 89 -1.47 10.92 -3.21
N GLY A 90 -2.39 10.30 -2.46
CA GLY A 90 -3.82 10.63 -2.49
C GLY A 90 -4.58 9.84 -3.55
N PHE A 91 -5.89 9.67 -3.30
CA PHE A 91 -6.75 8.78 -4.08
C PHE A 91 -6.85 9.15 -5.56
N GLU A 92 -6.79 10.43 -5.92
CA GLU A 92 -6.77 10.85 -7.32
C GLU A 92 -5.50 10.38 -8.05
N THR A 93 -4.34 10.52 -7.40
CA THR A 93 -3.07 10.02 -7.94
C THR A 93 -3.07 8.49 -7.99
N ASP A 94 -3.64 7.83 -6.98
CA ASP A 94 -3.75 6.36 -6.96
C ASP A 94 -4.58 5.85 -8.15
N LYS A 95 -5.69 6.51 -8.49
CA LYS A 95 -6.47 6.20 -9.69
C LYS A 95 -5.68 6.42 -10.98
N LEU A 96 -4.90 7.49 -11.07
CA LEU A 96 -4.05 7.75 -12.23
C LEU A 96 -2.93 6.71 -12.36
N ILE A 97 -2.34 6.26 -11.26
CA ILE A 97 -1.34 5.18 -11.24
C ILE A 97 -1.98 3.89 -11.75
N ALA A 98 -3.14 3.51 -11.20
CA ALA A 98 -3.90 2.34 -11.64
C ALA A 98 -4.25 2.41 -13.13
N GLN A 99 -4.56 3.61 -13.62
CA GLN A 99 -4.91 3.81 -15.02
C GLN A 99 -3.70 3.69 -15.96
N LYS A 100 -2.59 4.34 -15.60
CA LYS A 100 -1.50 4.67 -16.53
C LYS A 100 -0.27 3.78 -16.40
N VAL A 101 0.00 3.22 -15.22
CA VAL A 101 1.19 2.39 -14.99
C VAL A 101 0.90 0.96 -15.42
N LYS A 102 1.37 0.60 -16.61
CA LYS A 102 1.17 -0.73 -17.19
C LYS A 102 1.89 -1.78 -16.37
N GLY A 103 1.21 -2.89 -16.10
CA GLY A 103 1.72 -3.99 -15.29
C GLY A 103 1.43 -3.87 -13.79
N VAL A 104 0.86 -2.76 -13.31
CA VAL A 104 0.32 -2.69 -11.94
C VAL A 104 -1.01 -3.44 -11.88
N ASP A 105 -1.17 -4.30 -10.87
CA ASP A 105 -2.36 -5.12 -10.68
C ASP A 105 -3.23 -4.64 -9.53
N VAL A 106 -2.64 -3.99 -8.52
CA VAL A 106 -3.35 -3.44 -7.36
C VAL A 106 -2.68 -2.14 -6.95
N VAL A 107 -3.47 -1.13 -6.58
CA VAL A 107 -2.98 0.10 -5.96
C VAL A 107 -3.46 0.20 -4.53
N VAL A 108 -2.53 0.34 -3.59
CA VAL A 108 -2.77 0.52 -2.16
C VAL A 108 -2.26 1.91 -1.78
N GLY A 109 -3.20 2.82 -1.53
CA GLY A 109 -2.91 4.23 -1.32
C GLY A 109 -3.01 4.72 0.13
N GLY A 110 -2.87 6.03 0.26
CA GLY A 110 -3.03 6.79 1.50
C GLY A 110 -3.07 8.30 1.22
N HIS A 111 -2.68 9.12 2.20
CA HIS A 111 -2.61 10.59 2.14
C HIS A 111 -3.95 11.31 2.26
N SER A 112 -4.93 10.99 1.40
CA SER A 112 -6.21 11.69 1.33
C SER A 112 -7.25 11.25 2.40
N ASN A 113 -6.87 10.30 3.27
CA ASN A 113 -7.76 9.70 4.27
C ASN A 113 -9.06 9.15 3.66
N THR A 114 -8.99 8.59 2.45
CA THR A 114 -10.17 8.19 1.70
C THR A 114 -10.79 6.95 2.34
N PHE A 115 -12.08 7.04 2.64
CA PHE A 115 -12.87 5.90 3.08
C PHE A 115 -13.63 5.31 1.90
N LEU A 116 -13.36 4.04 1.61
CA LEU A 116 -14.05 3.24 0.61
C LEU A 116 -14.76 2.10 1.32
N TYR A 117 -16.00 1.81 0.94
CA TYR A 117 -16.77 0.72 1.54
C TYR A 117 -17.84 0.24 0.56
N THR A 118 -18.01 -1.09 0.46
CA THR A 118 -19.07 -1.71 -0.33
C THR A 118 -20.17 -2.21 0.59
N GLY A 119 -21.39 -1.67 0.42
CA GLY A 119 -22.53 -1.94 1.29
C GLY A 119 -22.68 -0.93 2.44
N PRO A 120 -23.51 -1.23 3.46
CA PRO A 120 -23.73 -0.33 4.60
C PRO A 120 -22.44 -0.17 5.44
N PRO A 121 -21.92 1.06 5.64
CA PRO A 121 -20.71 1.26 6.44
C PRO A 121 -20.94 0.92 7.91
N PRO A 122 -19.92 0.41 8.63
CA PRO A 122 -20.07 -0.08 10.00
C PRO A 122 -20.00 1.03 11.07
N SER A 123 -19.81 2.28 10.65
CA SER A 123 -19.70 3.46 11.53
C SER A 123 -20.25 4.70 10.80
N ASN A 124 -20.15 5.86 11.44
CA ASN A 124 -20.51 7.18 10.91
C ASN A 124 -19.65 7.73 9.76
N ASP A 125 -18.58 7.05 9.31
CA ASP A 125 -17.76 7.53 8.19
C ASP A 125 -18.49 7.30 6.87
N VAL A 126 -18.48 8.30 5.99
CA VAL A 126 -19.20 8.25 4.71
C VAL A 126 -18.27 7.77 3.61
N PRO A 127 -18.54 6.62 2.96
CA PRO A 127 -17.69 6.14 1.88
C PRO A 127 -17.82 7.05 0.66
N VAL A 128 -16.68 7.38 0.04
CA VAL A 128 -16.66 8.16 -1.21
C VAL A 128 -16.84 7.30 -2.45
N GLY A 129 -16.79 5.97 -2.28
CA GLY A 129 -16.90 4.98 -3.34
C GLY A 129 -16.81 3.56 -2.78
N GLU A 130 -16.98 2.58 -3.66
CA GLU A 130 -16.90 1.16 -3.32
C GLU A 130 -15.48 0.72 -2.96
N TYR A 131 -15.38 -0.34 -2.16
CA TYR A 131 -14.13 -1.04 -1.86
C TYR A 131 -14.13 -2.43 -2.51
N PRO A 132 -13.11 -2.77 -3.33
CA PRO A 132 -12.14 -1.85 -3.93
C PRO A 132 -12.78 -0.91 -4.95
N PHE A 133 -12.18 0.25 -5.19
CA PHE A 133 -12.59 1.11 -6.30
C PHE A 133 -11.93 0.59 -7.58
N ILE A 134 -12.71 0.21 -8.59
CA ILE A 134 -12.19 -0.37 -9.81
C ILE A 134 -11.85 0.72 -10.83
N VAL A 135 -10.58 0.79 -11.23
CA VAL A 135 -10.11 1.66 -12.32
C VAL A 135 -9.90 0.82 -13.58
N LYS A 136 -10.40 1.32 -14.72
CA LYS A 136 -10.07 0.77 -16.02
C LYS A 136 -8.73 1.35 -16.49
N SER A 137 -7.73 0.49 -16.65
CA SER A 137 -6.41 0.91 -17.12
C SER A 137 -6.37 1.13 -18.63
N ASP A 138 -5.39 1.92 -19.07
CA ASP A 138 -5.16 2.23 -20.50
C ASP A 138 -4.78 0.96 -21.31
N ASP A 139 -4.31 -0.10 -20.64
CA ASP A 139 -4.05 -1.42 -21.22
C ASP A 139 -5.28 -2.37 -21.17
N GLY A 140 -6.44 -1.88 -20.72
CA GLY A 140 -7.70 -2.59 -20.76
C GLY A 140 -7.98 -3.52 -19.58
N ARG A 141 -7.14 -3.53 -18.53
CA ARG A 141 -7.37 -4.31 -17.30
C ARG A 141 -8.24 -3.55 -16.29
N SER A 142 -8.77 -4.27 -15.32
CA SER A 142 -9.49 -3.70 -14.18
C SER A 142 -8.59 -3.75 -12.96
N VAL A 143 -8.15 -2.59 -12.48
CA VAL A 143 -7.16 -2.47 -11.40
C VAL A 143 -7.88 -1.99 -10.12
N PRO A 144 -7.97 -2.82 -9.07
CA PRO A 144 -8.50 -2.40 -7.78
C PRO A 144 -7.59 -1.36 -7.10
N VAL A 145 -8.20 -0.26 -6.68
CA VAL A 145 -7.59 0.79 -5.85
C VAL A 145 -8.23 0.76 -4.47
N VAL A 146 -7.39 0.73 -3.42
CA VAL A 146 -7.86 0.70 -2.03
C VAL A 146 -7.17 1.75 -1.15
N GLN A 147 -7.96 2.32 -0.25
CA GLN A 147 -7.50 3.05 0.93
C GLN A 147 -8.33 2.60 2.15
N ALA A 148 -7.82 2.83 3.35
CA ALA A 148 -8.43 2.37 4.60
C ALA A 148 -8.64 3.53 5.59
N TYR A 149 -9.16 4.66 5.11
CA TYR A 149 -9.39 5.86 5.93
C TYR A 149 -8.11 6.32 6.64
N ALA A 150 -8.16 6.57 7.95
CA ALA A 150 -7.08 7.14 8.72
C ALA A 150 -7.08 6.69 10.19
N PHE A 151 -6.04 7.09 10.92
CA PHE A 151 -5.90 7.00 12.38
C PHE A 151 -5.92 5.59 12.97
N GLY A 152 -5.76 4.57 12.14
CA GLY A 152 -5.84 3.17 12.57
C GLY A 152 -7.25 2.74 12.99
N LYS A 153 -8.30 3.51 12.63
CA LYS A 153 -9.70 3.13 12.92
C LYS A 153 -10.14 1.89 12.14
N TYR A 154 -9.57 1.69 10.95
CA TYR A 154 -9.85 0.55 10.10
C TYR A 154 -8.57 -0.18 9.69
N LEU A 155 -8.67 -1.50 9.56
CA LEU A 155 -7.69 -2.35 8.91
C LEU A 155 -8.18 -2.66 7.49
N GLY A 156 -7.47 -2.20 6.47
CA GLY A 156 -7.77 -2.57 5.09
C GLY A 156 -7.68 -4.10 4.90
N PHE A 157 -8.65 -4.70 4.21
CA PHE A 157 -8.66 -6.12 3.90
C PHE A 157 -9.20 -6.34 2.48
N LEU A 158 -8.31 -6.77 1.59
CA LEU A 158 -8.61 -7.05 0.19
C LEU A 158 -8.12 -8.46 -0.13
N THR A 159 -9.03 -9.28 -0.66
CA THR A 159 -8.69 -10.57 -1.28
C THR A 159 -8.63 -10.37 -2.79
N VAL A 160 -7.53 -10.80 -3.40
CA VAL A 160 -7.32 -10.73 -4.84
C VAL A 160 -7.00 -12.13 -5.35
N THR A 161 -7.73 -12.55 -6.38
CA THR A 161 -7.53 -13.82 -7.07
C THR A 161 -6.83 -13.54 -8.39
N PHE A 162 -5.71 -14.21 -8.62
CA PHE A 162 -4.92 -14.10 -9.84
C PHE A 162 -5.01 -15.38 -10.66
N ASP A 163 -4.90 -15.25 -11.99
CA ASP A 163 -4.59 -16.40 -12.85
C ASP A 163 -3.08 -16.71 -12.83
N GLU A 164 -2.67 -17.78 -13.51
CA GLU A 164 -1.26 -18.20 -13.61
C GLU A 164 -0.38 -17.14 -14.32
N ALA A 165 -0.96 -16.36 -15.22
CA ALA A 165 -0.28 -15.27 -15.91
C ALA A 165 -0.14 -14.00 -15.05
N GLY A 166 -0.76 -13.96 -13.86
CA GLY A 166 -0.71 -12.84 -12.94
C GLY A 166 -1.80 -11.79 -13.17
N ASN A 167 -2.80 -12.05 -14.00
CA ASN A 167 -3.93 -11.14 -14.18
C ASN A 167 -4.92 -11.27 -13.03
N VAL A 168 -5.48 -10.14 -12.59
CA VAL A 168 -6.54 -10.10 -11.58
C VAL A 168 -7.85 -10.64 -12.18
N LEU A 169 -8.32 -11.77 -11.66
CA LEU A 169 -9.63 -12.35 -12.00
C LEU A 169 -10.75 -11.76 -11.16
N GLN A 170 -10.49 -11.60 -9.86
CA GLN A 170 -11.46 -11.08 -8.90
C GLN A 170 -10.75 -10.31 -7.80
N SER A 171 -11.37 -9.24 -7.33
CA SER A 171 -10.96 -8.53 -6.13
C SER A 171 -12.19 -8.17 -5.30
N SER A 172 -12.14 -8.46 -4.01
CA SER A 172 -13.25 -8.18 -3.09
C SER A 172 -12.76 -8.08 -1.65
N GLY A 173 -13.48 -7.33 -0.83
CA GLY A 173 -13.14 -7.12 0.56
C GLY A 173 -13.85 -5.89 1.12
N ASN A 174 -13.47 -5.49 2.33
CA ASN A 174 -13.90 -4.25 2.96
C ASN A 174 -12.93 -3.91 4.10
N PRO A 175 -12.73 -2.63 4.46
CA PRO A 175 -12.02 -2.27 5.67
C PRO A 175 -12.72 -2.84 6.92
N ILE A 176 -11.94 -3.46 7.81
CA ILE A 176 -12.42 -4.01 9.08
C ILE A 176 -12.38 -2.89 10.13
N LEU A 177 -13.52 -2.57 10.73
CA LEU A 177 -13.61 -1.62 11.84
C LEU A 177 -12.91 -2.22 13.06
N LEU A 178 -11.93 -1.49 13.62
CA LEU A 178 -11.24 -1.88 14.84
C LEU A 178 -11.96 -1.24 16.05
N ASP A 179 -13.11 -1.80 16.39
CA ASP A 179 -13.89 -1.40 17.58
C ASP A 179 -13.58 -2.30 18.79
N SER A 180 -14.32 -2.09 19.88
CA SER A 180 -14.14 -2.83 21.14
C SER A 180 -14.50 -4.31 21.08
N SER A 181 -15.10 -4.80 19.97
CA SER A 181 -15.35 -6.23 19.78
C SER A 181 -14.07 -7.01 19.46
N ILE A 182 -13.02 -6.33 18.96
CA ILE A 182 -11.71 -6.92 18.67
C ILE A 182 -10.80 -6.71 19.88
N PRO A 183 -10.40 -7.78 20.60
CA PRO A 183 -9.58 -7.64 21.79
C PRO A 183 -8.20 -7.09 21.44
N GLU A 184 -7.71 -6.14 22.24
CA GLU A 184 -6.32 -5.70 22.13
C GLU A 184 -5.37 -6.85 22.49
N ALA A 185 -4.34 -7.06 21.66
CA ALA A 185 -3.31 -8.03 21.98
C ALA A 185 -2.59 -7.62 23.27
N ILE A 186 -2.59 -8.52 24.27
CA ILE A 186 -2.05 -8.32 25.64
C ILE A 186 -0.62 -7.74 25.64
N PHE A 187 0.19 -8.08 24.64
CA PHE A 187 1.58 -7.59 24.54
C PHE A 187 1.67 -6.10 24.14
N THR A 188 0.74 -5.60 23.33
CA THR A 188 0.74 -4.20 22.85
C THR A 188 0.27 -3.23 23.94
N SER A 189 -0.77 -3.59 24.69
CA SER A 189 -1.35 -2.73 25.72
C SER A 189 -0.41 -2.51 26.90
N LEU A 190 0.11 -3.60 27.49
CA LEU A 190 0.91 -3.57 28.73
C LEU A 190 2.34 -3.03 28.57
N HIS A 191 2.98 -3.21 27.41
CA HIS A 191 4.41 -2.91 27.26
C HIS A 191 4.72 -1.64 26.48
N ILE A 192 3.88 -1.27 25.51
CA ILE A 192 4.15 -0.14 24.62
C ILE A 192 3.25 1.03 24.98
N CYS A 193 1.92 0.86 24.96
CA CYS A 193 0.98 1.96 25.22
C CYS A 193 1.11 2.52 26.63
N ASP A 194 1.18 1.67 27.67
CA ASP A 194 1.28 2.16 29.05
C ASP A 194 2.65 2.78 29.38
N LYS A 195 3.76 2.18 28.90
CA LYS A 195 5.11 2.75 29.11
C LYS A 195 5.31 4.07 28.36
N THR A 196 4.75 4.19 27.16
CA THR A 196 4.87 5.42 26.37
C THR A 196 3.89 6.50 26.83
N ARG A 197 2.71 6.16 27.36
CA ARG A 197 1.77 7.13 27.96
C ARG A 197 2.42 7.98 29.06
N SER A 198 3.24 7.38 29.90
CA SER A 198 3.99 8.10 30.94
C SER A 198 5.03 9.06 30.36
N GLN A 199 5.53 8.78 29.17
CA GLN A 199 6.58 9.55 28.48
C GLN A 199 6.00 10.68 27.59
N TYR A 200 4.82 10.49 27.01
CA TYR A 200 4.17 11.41 26.06
C TYR A 200 3.10 12.33 26.66
N ALA A 201 2.87 12.30 27.97
CA ALA A 201 2.04 13.30 28.66
C ALA A 201 2.57 14.75 28.46
N LEU A 202 3.77 14.93 27.90
CA LEU A 202 4.41 16.21 27.59
C LEU A 202 4.60 16.52 26.10
N ALA A 203 4.26 15.62 25.17
CA ALA A 203 4.46 15.86 23.74
C ALA A 203 3.47 15.07 22.88
N SER A 204 2.30 15.64 22.60
CA SER A 204 1.25 15.01 21.82
C SER A 204 1.42 15.25 20.31
N ARG A 205 1.88 14.24 19.55
CA ARG A 205 1.37 13.79 18.22
C ARG A 205 1.91 12.39 17.88
N PRO A 206 1.11 11.31 17.92
CA PRO A 206 1.55 10.02 17.39
C PRO A 206 1.41 9.98 15.85
N SER A 207 2.46 9.50 15.16
CA SER A 207 2.34 9.02 13.77
C SER A 207 1.96 7.53 13.81
N LEU A 208 0.92 7.15 13.07
CA LEU A 208 0.42 5.77 13.02
C LEU A 208 0.57 5.20 11.61
N SER A 209 1.04 3.96 11.56
CA SER A 209 1.25 3.18 10.33
C SER A 209 0.02 2.31 10.06
N THR A 210 -0.47 2.34 8.82
CA THR A 210 -1.45 1.39 8.31
C THR A 210 -0.74 0.07 8.00
N LYS A 211 -1.21 -1.04 8.57
CA LYS A 211 -0.83 -2.40 8.15
C LYS A 211 -1.92 -2.91 7.20
N LEU A 212 -1.55 -3.56 6.11
CA LEU A 212 -2.47 -4.23 5.19
C LEU A 212 -2.16 -5.73 5.22
N LEU A 213 -3.17 -6.56 5.43
CA LEU A 213 -3.04 -8.01 5.33
C LEU A 213 -3.44 -8.44 3.92
N ILE A 214 -2.49 -8.97 3.15
CA ILE A 214 -2.76 -9.57 1.84
C ILE A 214 -2.59 -11.08 2.01
N SER A 215 -3.69 -11.83 1.92
CA SER A 215 -3.65 -13.29 1.87
C SER A 215 -4.02 -13.77 0.47
N THR A 216 -3.11 -14.47 -0.19
CA THR A 216 -3.43 -15.19 -1.43
C THR A 216 -3.95 -16.59 -1.06
N ARG A 217 -5.10 -16.99 -1.63
CA ARG A 217 -5.55 -18.39 -1.60
C ARG A 217 -5.28 -19.01 -2.97
N TYR A 218 -4.61 -20.15 -2.98
CA TYR A 218 -4.43 -21.00 -4.16
C TYR A 218 -5.45 -22.14 -4.07
N GLU A 219 -6.45 -22.17 -4.95
CA GLU A 219 -7.33 -23.33 -5.11
C GLU A 219 -6.97 -24.04 -6.40
N ALA A 220 -6.28 -25.19 -6.29
CA ALA A 220 -6.10 -26.10 -7.41
C ALA A 220 -7.45 -26.76 -7.73
N GLN A 221 -8.05 -26.42 -8.87
CA GLN A 221 -9.18 -27.18 -9.40
C GLN A 221 -8.71 -28.60 -9.76
N ARG A 222 -9.00 -29.58 -8.89
CA ARG A 222 -9.01 -30.99 -9.28
C ARG A 222 -10.25 -31.24 -10.14
N PHE A 223 -10.07 -31.26 -11.46
CA PHE A 223 -11.00 -31.99 -12.32
C PHE A 223 -10.92 -33.48 -11.92
N GLN A 224 -11.98 -34.01 -11.30
CA GLN A 224 -12.23 -35.44 -11.30
C GLN A 224 -13.23 -35.74 -12.40
N SER A 225 -12.74 -36.32 -13.48
CA SER A 225 -13.53 -37.09 -14.43
C SER A 225 -13.86 -38.44 -13.80
N PHE A 226 -15.15 -38.77 -13.67
CA PHE A 226 -15.75 -40.08 -13.91
C PHE A 226 -17.26 -39.90 -14.10
#